data_AF-A0A444K6S2-F1
#
_entry.id   AF-A0A444K6S2-F1
#
_cell.length_a   1.000
_cell.length_b   1.000
_cell.length_c   1.000
_cell.angle_alpha   90.00
_cell.angle_beta   90.00
_cell.angle_gamma   90.00
#
_symmetry.space_group_name_H-M   'P 1'
#
loop_
_entity.id
_entity.type
_entity.pdbx_description
1 polymer ?
#
loop_
_entity_poly.entity_id
_entity_poly.type
_entity_poly.pdbx_seq_one_letter_code
_entity_poly.pdbx_strand_id
1 'polypeptide(L)'
;MTAEPIRLPDTASVQAVLKSLEPVSADAELAPALANAFPGFDFTAASIDDFYWRGDARTVLSPSGTRIGDHRAWVERELAELGGDLTAFWNRHRSGDLRFTEWRGASVFAFAPSGLGVADFVQLSLGREIEVLAGPVVDPDYRPHNAEDLLDPSWVRREPDAVAPVLAGPIYRLRGRAGGGIVHMRSFLARGARIEREQRAARRTELENSVLHEVGPAGTRDTAFLDANPDWFDFVPRENRFFADWERSSACAHRIFDHWAFDIHDLEHRDRREIGFIPRPLKMPAGKLAMEEDISVHRLMERIEAIDAEIGLPFAWFFLMTHGHWVDPDVGDAIAEGLRQGRVRLPDRDAAVLLAWADKKYLF
;
A
#
# COMPACT_ATOMS: atom_id res chain seq x y z
N MET A 1 -20.11 30.31 21.35
CA MET A 1 -18.77 29.72 21.51
C MET A 1 -18.24 29.46 20.12
N THR A 2 -17.30 30.28 19.63
CA THR A 2 -16.62 30.02 18.36
C THR A 2 -15.70 28.82 18.58
N ALA A 3 -16.01 27.69 17.96
CA ALA A 3 -15.14 26.52 17.99
C ALA A 3 -13.76 26.95 17.47
N GLU A 4 -12.71 26.64 18.23
CA GLU A 4 -11.35 26.83 17.73
C GLU A 4 -11.19 26.06 16.42
N PRO A 5 -10.54 26.66 15.40
CA PRO A 5 -10.33 25.98 14.13
C PRO A 5 -9.52 24.71 14.35
N ILE A 6 -10.08 23.57 13.93
CA ILE A 6 -9.41 22.27 14.04
C ILE A 6 -8.11 22.32 13.24
N ARG A 7 -6.99 22.11 13.94
CA ARG A 7 -5.66 22.05 13.33
C ARG A 7 -5.48 20.70 12.66
N LEU A 8 -5.40 20.69 11.33
CA LEU A 8 -5.13 19.47 10.56
C LEU A 8 -3.72 18.93 10.83
N PRO A 9 -3.52 17.60 10.80
CA PRO A 9 -2.19 17.01 10.88
C PRO A 9 -1.29 17.45 9.72
N ASP A 10 -0.12 17.98 10.05
CA ASP A 10 0.92 18.36 9.10
C ASP A 10 2.20 17.56 9.35
N THR A 11 3.04 17.42 8.31
CA THR A 11 4.25 16.59 8.34
C THR A 11 5.18 16.94 9.50
N ALA A 12 5.42 18.23 9.75
CA ALA A 12 6.38 18.66 10.74
C ALA A 12 5.88 18.33 12.15
N SER A 13 4.59 18.57 12.41
CA SER A 13 3.95 18.28 13.70
C SER A 13 3.86 16.79 13.97
N VAL A 14 3.44 15.98 12.99
CA VAL A 14 3.42 14.52 13.14
C VAL A 14 4.83 14.00 13.41
N GLN A 15 5.84 14.44 12.67
CA GLN A 15 7.22 14.03 12.92
C GLN A 15 7.72 14.43 14.33
N ALA A 16 7.29 15.59 14.85
CA ALA A 16 7.62 15.99 16.21
C ALA A 16 7.02 15.03 17.25
N VAL A 17 5.76 14.63 17.07
CA VAL A 17 5.08 13.62 17.91
C VAL A 17 5.81 12.28 17.86
N LEU A 18 6.12 11.79 16.65
CA LEU A 18 6.80 10.49 16.50
C LEU A 18 8.20 10.49 17.15
N LYS A 19 8.91 11.62 17.13
CA LYS A 19 10.22 11.77 17.77
C LYS A 19 10.15 11.84 19.29
N SER A 20 9.01 12.22 19.86
CA SER A 20 8.83 12.29 21.32
C SER A 20 8.36 10.97 21.94
N LEU A 21 8.05 9.95 21.12
CA LEU A 21 7.65 8.64 21.63
C LEU A 21 8.85 7.92 22.25
N GLU A 22 8.67 7.41 23.46
CA GLU A 22 9.67 6.56 24.12
C GLU A 22 9.59 5.14 23.55
N PRO A 23 10.71 4.52 23.12
CA PRO A 23 10.68 3.23 22.43
C PRO A 23 9.94 2.11 23.19
N VAL A 24 10.05 2.10 24.53
CA VAL A 24 9.45 1.07 25.38
C VAL A 24 7.91 1.12 25.41
N SER A 25 7.33 2.30 25.18
CA SER A 25 5.89 2.57 25.25
C SER A 25 5.30 3.03 23.92
N ALA A 26 6.13 3.19 22.88
CA ALA A 26 5.76 3.80 21.61
C ALA A 26 4.50 3.20 20.97
N ASP A 27 4.35 1.88 21.02
CA ASP A 27 3.19 1.17 20.44
C ASP A 27 1.87 1.55 21.14
N ALA A 28 1.90 1.67 22.47
CA ALA A 28 0.73 2.02 23.27
C ALA A 28 0.44 3.54 23.24
N GLU A 29 1.49 4.36 23.10
CA GLU A 29 1.40 5.81 23.16
C GLU A 29 1.15 6.49 21.81
N LEU A 30 1.35 5.80 20.68
CA LEU A 30 1.23 6.40 19.35
C LEU A 30 -0.11 7.13 19.13
N ALA A 31 -1.23 6.44 19.31
CA ALA A 31 -2.55 7.03 19.11
C ALA A 31 -2.89 8.12 20.14
N PRO A 32 -2.68 7.91 21.46
CA PRO A 32 -2.85 8.97 22.46
C PRO A 32 -2.01 10.22 22.20
N ALA A 33 -0.75 10.05 21.79
CA ALA A 33 0.16 11.17 21.52
C ALA A 33 -0.29 11.98 20.29
N LEU A 34 -0.76 11.30 19.24
CA LEU A 34 -1.35 11.97 18.07
C LEU A 34 -2.64 12.72 18.44
N ALA A 35 -3.55 12.10 19.19
CA ALA A 35 -4.79 12.75 19.64
C ALA A 35 -4.53 13.99 20.52
N ASN A 36 -3.52 13.93 21.40
CA ASN A 36 -3.11 15.08 22.22
C ASN A 36 -2.52 16.21 21.37
N ALA A 37 -1.74 15.89 20.34
CA ALA A 37 -1.13 16.88 19.46
C ALA A 37 -2.13 17.53 18.48
N PHE A 38 -3.22 16.84 18.16
CA PHE A 38 -4.26 17.29 17.24
C PHE A 38 -5.65 17.18 17.89
N PRO A 39 -6.00 18.10 18.82
CA PRO A 39 -7.31 18.11 19.45
C PRO A 39 -8.44 18.14 18.41
N GLY A 40 -9.46 17.29 18.61
CA GLY A 40 -10.57 17.09 17.67
C GLY A 40 -10.39 15.91 16.73
N PHE A 41 -9.25 15.22 16.77
CA PHE A 41 -9.03 13.95 16.07
C PHE A 41 -8.87 12.79 17.05
N ASP A 42 -9.77 11.82 16.94
CA ASP A 42 -9.70 10.58 17.70
C ASP A 42 -8.90 9.54 16.91
N PHE A 43 -7.59 9.49 17.16
CA PHE A 43 -6.70 8.58 16.44
C PHE A 43 -6.84 7.12 16.91
N THR A 44 -6.86 6.21 15.95
CA THR A 44 -6.59 4.77 16.12
C THR A 44 -5.36 4.39 15.31
N ALA A 45 -4.74 3.25 15.62
CA ALA A 45 -3.61 2.72 14.86
C ALA A 45 -3.76 1.21 14.64
N ALA A 46 -3.41 0.75 13.45
CA ALA A 46 -3.42 -0.67 13.07
C ALA A 46 -2.10 -1.04 12.38
N SER A 47 -1.52 -2.16 12.78
CA SER A 47 -0.33 -2.72 12.14
C SER A 47 -0.73 -3.64 11.00
N ILE A 48 0.03 -3.64 9.92
CA ILE A 48 -0.07 -4.62 8.85
C ILE A 48 1.12 -5.56 8.99
N ASP A 49 0.87 -6.86 8.82
CA ASP A 49 1.92 -7.87 8.76
C ASP A 49 2.58 -7.84 7.39
N ASP A 50 3.41 -6.82 7.16
CA ASP A 50 4.32 -6.73 6.04
C ASP A 50 5.75 -6.52 6.54
N PHE A 51 6.72 -7.05 5.81
CA PHE A 51 8.13 -6.94 6.17
C PHE A 51 8.86 -6.09 5.14
N TYR A 52 9.63 -5.12 5.63
CA TYR A 52 10.59 -4.40 4.81
C TYR A 52 11.86 -4.07 5.60
N TRP A 53 12.91 -3.71 4.86
CA TRP A 53 14.15 -3.18 5.41
C TRP A 53 14.56 -1.88 4.71
N ARG A 54 15.43 -1.12 5.36
CA ARG A 54 15.97 0.13 4.83
C ARG A 54 17.43 -0.02 4.43
N GLY A 55 17.67 -0.05 3.12
CA GLY A 55 19.03 -0.03 2.57
C GLY A 55 19.74 1.33 2.70
N ASP A 56 18.96 2.40 2.87
CA ASP A 56 19.43 3.80 2.91
C ASP A 56 19.81 4.30 4.33
N ALA A 57 19.72 3.45 5.35
CA ALA A 57 19.90 3.83 6.75
C ALA A 57 20.75 2.82 7.53
N ARG A 58 21.84 2.33 6.92
CA ARG A 58 22.72 1.32 7.53
C ARG A 58 23.93 1.98 8.20
N THR A 59 24.35 1.47 9.37
CA THR A 59 25.52 2.00 10.09
C THR A 59 26.57 0.91 10.30
N VAL A 60 27.82 1.16 9.90
CA VAL A 60 28.94 0.24 10.16
C VAL A 60 29.36 0.33 11.62
N LEU A 61 29.62 -0.83 12.22
CA LEU A 61 30.08 -1.02 13.58
C LEU A 61 31.50 -1.59 13.60
N SER A 62 32.29 -1.08 14.54
CA SER A 62 33.58 -1.66 14.91
C SER A 62 33.38 -3.03 15.58
N PRO A 63 34.46 -3.80 15.77
CA PRO A 63 34.40 -5.08 16.48
C PRO A 63 33.97 -4.92 17.95
N SER A 64 34.20 -3.74 18.54
CA SER A 64 33.74 -3.36 19.87
C SER A 64 32.28 -2.85 19.92
N GLY A 65 31.59 -2.81 18.78
CA GLY A 65 30.22 -2.29 18.66
C GLY A 65 30.11 -0.77 18.55
N THR A 66 31.23 -0.06 18.36
CA THR A 66 31.21 1.41 18.20
C THR A 66 30.73 1.77 16.79
N ARG A 67 29.79 2.73 16.67
CA ARG A 67 29.31 3.22 15.37
C ARG A 67 30.42 3.99 14.65
N ILE A 68 30.83 3.49 13.49
CA ILE A 68 31.89 4.06 12.64
C ILE A 68 31.32 5.09 11.67
N GLY A 69 30.13 4.85 11.12
CA GLY A 69 29.46 5.79 10.21
C GLY A 69 28.47 5.13 9.27
N ASP A 70 27.91 5.93 8.35
CA ASP A 70 27.00 5.46 7.31
C ASP A 70 27.68 4.38 6.44
N HIS A 71 26.96 3.29 6.19
CA HIS A 71 27.49 2.13 5.49
C HIS A 71 27.84 2.41 4.03
N ARG A 72 26.98 3.12 3.29
CA ARG A 72 27.25 3.45 1.89
C ARG A 72 28.49 4.34 1.77
N ALA A 73 28.52 5.42 2.54
CA ALA A 73 29.67 6.32 2.56
C ALA A 73 30.96 5.62 3.03
N TRP A 74 30.85 4.66 3.96
CA TRP A 74 31.98 3.84 4.40
C TRP A 74 32.48 2.91 3.28
N VAL A 75 31.59 2.17 2.61
CA VAL A 75 31.94 1.28 1.48
C VAL A 75 32.60 2.08 0.36
N GLU A 76 31.99 3.20 -0.06
CA GLU A 76 32.48 4.03 -1.16
C GLU A 76 33.87 4.60 -0.87
N ARG A 77 34.12 5.07 0.37
CA ARG A 77 35.45 5.57 0.78
C ARG A 77 36.50 4.46 0.80
N GLU A 78 36.21 3.34 1.45
CA GLU A 78 37.15 2.20 1.56
C GLU A 78 37.51 1.64 0.18
N LEU A 79 36.53 1.54 -0.72
CA LEU A 79 36.75 1.05 -2.08
C LEU A 79 37.56 2.06 -2.91
N ALA A 80 37.33 3.37 -2.73
CA ALA A 80 38.12 4.41 -3.38
C ALA A 80 39.60 4.41 -2.93
N GLU A 81 39.88 4.21 -1.64
CA GLU A 81 41.25 4.06 -1.12
C GLU A 81 41.99 2.85 -1.70
N LEU A 82 41.24 1.83 -2.11
CA LEU A 82 41.73 0.63 -2.77
C LEU A 82 41.74 0.73 -4.30
N GLY A 83 41.48 1.90 -4.87
CA GLY A 83 41.44 2.10 -6.32
C GLY A 83 40.35 1.30 -7.03
N GLY A 84 39.27 0.94 -6.32
CA GLY A 84 38.20 0.11 -6.86
C GLY A 84 38.43 -1.40 -6.79
N ASP A 85 39.52 -1.87 -6.18
CA ASP A 85 39.83 -3.30 -6.13
C ASP A 85 38.98 -4.04 -5.08
N LEU A 86 37.91 -4.69 -5.56
CA LEU A 86 37.02 -5.52 -4.75
C LEU A 86 37.74 -6.72 -4.11
N THR A 87 38.81 -7.24 -4.72
CA THR A 87 39.59 -8.33 -4.14
C THR A 87 40.36 -7.87 -2.93
N ALA A 88 41.01 -6.71 -3.03
CA ALA A 88 41.72 -6.09 -1.92
C ALA A 88 40.75 -5.71 -0.80
N PHE A 89 39.56 -5.21 -1.15
CA PHE A 89 38.50 -4.88 -0.19
C PHE A 89 38.05 -6.13 0.57
N TRP A 90 37.71 -7.20 -0.15
CA TRP A 90 37.29 -8.46 0.45
C TRP A 90 38.39 -9.06 1.33
N ASN A 91 39.64 -9.11 0.86
CA ASN A 91 40.76 -9.62 1.65
C ASN A 91 41.00 -8.83 2.94
N ARG A 92 40.79 -7.50 2.91
CA ARG A 92 40.93 -6.64 4.09
C ARG A 92 39.86 -6.92 5.16
N HIS A 93 38.62 -7.17 4.74
CA HIS A 93 37.46 -7.21 5.64
C HIS A 93 36.91 -8.62 5.91
N ARG A 94 37.38 -9.66 5.21
CA ARG A 94 36.90 -11.05 5.32
C ARG A 94 37.15 -11.74 6.65
N SER A 95 37.88 -11.13 7.59
CA SER A 95 37.95 -11.63 8.97
C SER A 95 36.60 -11.59 9.68
N GLY A 96 35.66 -10.75 9.20
CA GLY A 96 34.30 -10.63 9.74
C GLY A 96 34.18 -9.75 10.98
N ASP A 97 35.24 -8.98 11.29
CA ASP A 97 35.31 -8.15 12.49
C ASP A 97 34.39 -6.92 12.42
N LEU A 98 34.19 -6.39 11.21
CA LEU A 98 33.27 -5.28 10.96
C LEU A 98 31.89 -5.79 10.58
N ARG A 99 30.89 -5.16 11.19
CA ARG A 99 29.47 -5.47 10.98
C ARG A 99 28.71 -4.21 10.63
N PHE A 100 27.47 -4.33 10.22
CA PHE A 100 26.60 -3.18 10.05
C PHE A 100 25.21 -3.43 10.63
N THR A 101 24.55 -2.34 10.96
CA THR A 101 23.16 -2.31 11.42
C THR A 101 22.21 -2.02 10.27
N GLU A 102 20.99 -2.51 10.37
CA GLU A 102 19.92 -2.25 9.40
C GLU A 102 18.62 -1.98 10.14
N TRP A 103 17.81 -1.06 9.61
CA TRP A 103 16.45 -0.87 10.10
C TRP A 103 15.50 -1.82 9.38
N ARG A 104 14.75 -2.58 10.17
CA ARG A 104 13.69 -3.48 9.70
C ARG A 104 12.37 -3.04 10.29
N GLY A 105 11.29 -3.20 9.56
CA GLY A 105 9.99 -2.74 10.04
C GLY A 105 8.81 -3.37 9.35
N ALA A 106 7.66 -2.97 9.88
CA ALA A 106 6.34 -3.26 9.36
C ALA A 106 5.53 -1.97 9.27
N SER A 107 4.56 -1.94 8.38
CA SER A 107 3.69 -0.80 8.16
C SER A 107 2.69 -0.68 9.30
N VAL A 108 2.48 0.55 9.74
CA VAL A 108 1.41 0.93 10.68
C VAL A 108 0.64 2.07 10.07
N PHE A 109 -0.68 2.00 10.12
CA PHE A 109 -1.54 3.07 9.67
C PHE A 109 -2.28 3.66 10.86
N ALA A 110 -2.23 4.97 11.02
CA ALA A 110 -3.04 5.67 12.00
C ALA A 110 -4.17 6.44 11.31
N PHE A 111 -5.37 6.38 11.88
CA PHE A 111 -6.59 6.91 11.28
C PHE A 111 -7.30 7.82 12.25
N ALA A 112 -7.93 8.88 11.77
CA ALA A 112 -8.85 9.67 12.58
C ALA A 112 -10.02 10.17 11.72
N PRO A 113 -11.27 10.06 12.19
CA PRO A 113 -12.41 10.61 11.48
C PRO A 113 -12.30 12.13 11.37
N SER A 114 -12.73 12.69 10.24
CA SER A 114 -12.82 14.13 10.01
C SER A 114 -14.24 14.59 9.65
N GLY A 115 -15.22 13.67 9.68
CA GLY A 115 -16.60 13.90 9.27
C GLY A 115 -17.40 12.59 9.24
N LEU A 116 -18.59 12.63 8.63
CA LEU A 116 -19.56 11.52 8.65
C LEU A 116 -19.55 10.67 7.37
N GLY A 117 -18.97 11.16 6.27
CA GLY A 117 -18.89 10.44 5.01
C GLY A 117 -17.84 9.32 5.06
N VAL A 118 -17.97 8.34 4.17
CA VAL A 118 -17.05 7.17 4.09
C VAL A 118 -15.59 7.61 3.88
N ALA A 119 -15.35 8.68 3.13
CA ALA A 119 -14.03 9.24 2.87
C ALA A 119 -13.60 10.35 3.85
N ASP A 120 -14.38 10.61 4.92
CA ASP A 120 -14.09 11.66 5.89
C ASP A 120 -13.17 11.17 7.00
N PHE A 121 -11.92 10.96 6.65
CA PHE A 121 -10.87 10.66 7.61
C PHE A 121 -9.50 11.11 7.13
N VAL A 122 -8.59 11.21 8.10
CA VAL A 122 -7.15 11.33 7.89
C VAL A 122 -6.52 9.96 8.04
N GLN A 123 -5.59 9.63 7.15
CA GLN A 123 -4.71 8.47 7.28
C GLN A 123 -3.26 8.93 7.37
N LEU A 124 -2.51 8.35 8.30
CA LEU A 124 -1.07 8.45 8.42
C LEU A 124 -0.45 7.10 8.06
N SER A 125 0.42 7.08 7.06
CA SER A 125 1.20 5.89 6.70
C SER A 125 2.53 5.92 7.45
N LEU A 126 2.75 4.98 8.35
CA LEU A 126 3.89 4.92 9.26
C LEU A 126 4.66 3.60 9.08
N GLY A 127 5.94 3.66 9.42
CA GLY A 127 6.82 2.51 9.57
C GLY A 127 7.14 2.32 11.03
N ARG A 128 6.84 1.16 11.59
CA ARG A 128 7.30 0.74 12.92
C ARG A 128 8.61 0.00 12.73
N GLU A 129 9.72 0.66 13.08
CA GLU A 129 11.06 0.21 12.71
C GLU A 129 11.92 -0.07 13.94
N ILE A 130 12.69 -1.15 13.89
CA ILE A 130 13.73 -1.53 14.85
C ILE A 130 15.08 -1.56 14.16
N GLU A 131 16.13 -1.15 14.87
CA GLU A 131 17.51 -1.30 14.41
C GLU A 131 18.01 -2.67 14.86
N VAL A 132 18.53 -3.46 13.93
CA VAL A 132 19.12 -4.78 14.22
C VAL A 132 20.56 -4.84 13.77
N LEU A 133 21.35 -5.72 14.40
CA LEU A 133 22.66 -6.11 13.91
C LEU A 133 22.48 -7.04 12.69
N ALA A 134 22.64 -6.51 11.48
CA ALA A 134 22.27 -7.20 10.25
C ALA A 134 23.25 -8.30 9.86
N GLY A 135 24.55 -8.05 9.97
CA GLY A 135 25.57 -9.00 9.55
C GLY A 135 26.94 -8.37 9.32
N PRO A 136 27.91 -9.15 8.81
CA PRO A 136 29.23 -8.66 8.46
C PRO A 136 29.19 -7.79 7.19
N VAL A 137 30.15 -6.87 7.08
CA VAL A 137 30.30 -6.00 5.89
C VAL A 137 30.69 -6.76 4.63
N VAL A 138 31.28 -7.96 4.77
CA VAL A 138 31.55 -8.92 3.69
C VAL A 138 31.31 -10.33 4.19
N ASP A 139 30.93 -11.22 3.29
CA ASP A 139 30.91 -12.66 3.56
C ASP A 139 32.34 -13.24 3.42
N PRO A 140 32.87 -13.98 4.41
CA PRO A 140 34.20 -14.57 4.34
C PRO A 140 34.40 -15.61 3.23
N ASP A 141 33.31 -16.25 2.78
CA ASP A 141 33.29 -17.33 1.80
C ASP A 141 32.71 -16.88 0.45
N TYR A 142 32.11 -15.69 0.39
CA TYR A 142 31.59 -15.10 -0.84
C TYR A 142 32.27 -13.76 -1.17
N ARG A 143 33.06 -13.77 -2.25
CA ARG A 143 33.70 -12.56 -2.77
C ARG A 143 32.69 -11.72 -3.57
N PRO A 144 32.53 -10.41 -3.28
CA PRO A 144 31.69 -9.50 -4.07
C PRO A 144 32.14 -9.39 -5.53
N HIS A 145 31.18 -9.37 -6.46
CA HIS A 145 31.42 -9.26 -7.90
C HIS A 145 31.43 -7.80 -8.36
N ASN A 146 30.70 -6.94 -7.66
CA ASN A 146 30.57 -5.52 -7.97
C ASN A 146 30.35 -4.72 -6.67
N ALA A 147 30.36 -3.38 -6.75
CA ALA A 147 30.16 -2.53 -5.57
C ALA A 147 28.72 -2.60 -5.02
N GLU A 148 27.72 -2.91 -5.84
CA GLU A 148 26.33 -3.07 -5.40
C GLU A 148 26.18 -4.28 -4.47
N ASP A 149 26.92 -5.36 -4.70
CA ASP A 149 26.94 -6.52 -3.77
C ASP A 149 27.37 -6.11 -2.35
N LEU A 150 28.23 -5.10 -2.21
CA LEU A 150 28.61 -4.55 -0.91
C LEU A 150 27.51 -3.65 -0.35
N LEU A 151 26.87 -2.84 -1.20
CA LEU A 151 25.87 -1.86 -0.82
C LEU A 151 24.53 -2.48 -0.46
N ASP A 152 24.13 -3.57 -1.13
CA ASP A 152 22.95 -4.38 -0.84
C ASP A 152 23.28 -5.88 -0.78
N PRO A 153 23.85 -6.34 0.35
CA PRO A 153 24.44 -7.66 0.44
C PRO A 153 23.40 -8.77 0.44
N SER A 154 23.55 -9.75 -0.45
CA SER A 154 22.69 -10.93 -0.54
C SER A 154 22.94 -11.96 0.57
N TRP A 155 24.13 -11.95 1.20
CA TRP A 155 24.47 -12.81 2.33
C TRP A 155 23.79 -12.40 3.64
N VAL A 156 23.17 -11.22 3.69
CA VAL A 156 22.37 -10.82 4.85
C VAL A 156 20.97 -11.39 4.70
N ARG A 157 20.62 -12.28 5.64
CA ARG A 157 19.28 -12.86 5.75
C ARG A 157 18.26 -11.80 6.15
N ARG A 158 17.22 -11.66 5.33
CA ARG A 158 16.13 -10.69 5.51
C ARG A 158 14.76 -11.38 5.42
N GLU A 159 14.68 -12.63 5.85
CA GLU A 159 13.39 -13.28 6.04
C GLU A 159 12.73 -12.76 7.33
N PRO A 160 11.38 -12.70 7.42
CA PRO A 160 10.69 -12.23 8.62
C PRO A 160 11.01 -13.04 9.90
N ASP A 161 11.36 -14.32 9.75
CA ASP A 161 11.76 -15.24 10.82
C ASP A 161 13.26 -15.15 11.18
N ALA A 162 14.04 -14.35 10.43
CA ALA A 162 15.46 -14.19 10.68
C ALA A 162 15.72 -13.45 12.01
N VAL A 163 16.14 -14.20 13.02
CA VAL A 163 16.49 -13.67 14.34
C VAL A 163 17.79 -12.87 14.24
N ALA A 164 17.71 -11.57 14.52
CA ALA A 164 18.86 -10.67 14.62
C ALA A 164 18.81 -9.91 15.96
N PRO A 165 19.95 -9.67 16.64
CA PRO A 165 19.99 -8.86 17.85
C PRO A 165 19.45 -7.45 17.61
N VAL A 166 18.46 -7.05 18.40
CA VAL A 166 17.88 -5.70 18.37
C VAL A 166 18.78 -4.74 19.14
N LEU A 167 19.12 -3.61 18.51
CA LEU A 167 20.00 -2.59 19.06
C LEU A 167 19.24 -1.33 19.48
N ALA A 168 18.14 -0.99 18.81
CA ALA A 168 17.30 0.16 19.12
C ALA A 168 15.87 0.00 18.58
N GLY A 169 14.97 0.83 19.09
CA GLY A 169 13.55 0.88 18.71
C GLY A 169 12.64 0.09 19.65
N PRO A 170 11.34 -0.05 19.29
CA PRO A 170 10.73 0.45 18.06
C PRO A 170 10.71 1.97 18.00
N ILE A 171 10.82 2.52 16.80
CA ILE A 171 10.49 3.92 16.52
C ILE A 171 9.52 3.99 15.34
N TYR A 172 8.73 5.06 15.31
CA TYR A 172 7.81 5.32 14.23
C TYR A 172 8.38 6.35 13.26
N ARG A 173 8.32 6.07 11.97
CA ARG A 173 8.71 7.00 10.91
C ARG A 173 7.54 7.21 9.95
N LEU A 174 7.30 8.45 9.57
CA LEU A 174 6.34 8.76 8.50
C LEU A 174 6.84 8.17 7.18
N ARG A 175 6.01 7.37 6.51
CA ARG A 175 6.30 6.78 5.19
C ARG A 175 5.83 7.69 4.06
N GLY A 176 6.36 7.45 2.85
CA GLY A 176 6.02 8.22 1.64
C GLY A 176 7.00 9.36 1.35
N ARG A 177 7.23 9.65 0.07
CA ARG A 177 8.03 10.82 -0.36
C ARG A 177 7.18 12.10 -0.23
N ALA A 178 7.82 13.21 0.15
CA ALA A 178 7.28 14.57 0.08
C ALA A 178 5.80 14.75 0.51
N GLY A 179 5.45 14.33 1.73
CA GLY A 179 4.12 14.57 2.31
C GLY A 179 3.05 13.51 1.98
N GLY A 180 3.38 12.45 1.21
CA GLY A 180 2.48 11.33 0.94
C GLY A 180 2.14 10.46 2.16
N GLY A 181 2.80 10.69 3.29
CA GLY A 181 2.52 9.97 4.55
C GLY A 181 1.31 10.46 5.31
N ILE A 182 0.72 11.59 4.93
CA ILE A 182 -0.48 12.16 5.57
C ILE A 182 -1.51 12.43 4.48
N VAL A 183 -2.68 11.81 4.60
CA VAL A 183 -3.70 11.83 3.55
C VAL A 183 -5.05 12.19 4.15
N HIS A 184 -5.63 13.28 3.66
CA HIS A 184 -7.05 13.59 3.85
C HIS A 184 -7.84 12.92 2.73
N MET A 185 -8.54 11.82 3.03
CA MET A 185 -9.03 10.90 2.01
C MET A 185 -10.03 11.55 1.03
N ARG A 186 -11.01 12.32 1.52
CA ARG A 186 -11.93 13.09 0.64
C ARG A 186 -11.18 14.00 -0.33
N SER A 187 -10.21 14.77 0.17
CA SER A 187 -9.44 15.71 -0.65
C SER A 187 -8.55 14.98 -1.66
N PHE A 188 -7.98 13.85 -1.26
CA PHE A 188 -7.22 12.96 -2.13
C PHE A 188 -8.07 12.44 -3.29
N LEU A 189 -9.26 11.89 -3.00
CA LEU A 189 -10.20 11.38 -4.01
C LEU A 189 -10.69 12.48 -4.95
N ALA A 190 -10.97 13.68 -4.42
CA ALA A 190 -11.39 14.82 -5.23
C ALA A 190 -10.28 15.28 -6.19
N ARG A 191 -9.02 15.27 -5.70
CA ARG A 191 -7.84 15.60 -6.51
C ARG A 191 -7.59 14.56 -7.59
N GLY A 192 -7.67 13.27 -7.28
CA GLY A 192 -7.53 12.18 -8.26
C GLY A 192 -8.58 12.30 -9.38
N ALA A 193 -9.85 12.45 -9.02
CA ALA A 193 -10.93 12.63 -9.99
C ALA A 193 -10.78 13.90 -10.84
N ARG A 194 -10.27 14.99 -10.28
CA ARG A 194 -9.99 16.21 -11.05
C ARG A 194 -8.89 15.99 -12.08
N ILE A 195 -7.78 15.39 -11.69
CA ILE A 195 -6.65 15.14 -12.58
C ILE A 195 -7.04 14.18 -13.71
N GLU A 196 -7.76 13.11 -13.39
CA GLU A 196 -8.25 12.16 -14.41
C GLU A 196 -9.16 12.87 -15.44
N ARG A 197 -10.08 13.71 -14.98
CA ARG A 197 -10.93 14.52 -15.88
C ARG A 197 -10.11 15.47 -16.75
N GLU A 198 -9.15 16.18 -16.17
CA GLU A 198 -8.27 17.11 -16.90
C GLU A 198 -7.44 16.36 -17.96
N GLN A 199 -6.86 15.22 -17.62
CA GLN A 199 -6.08 14.38 -18.55
C GLN A 199 -6.92 13.83 -19.69
N ARG A 200 -8.14 13.35 -19.41
CA ARG A 200 -9.07 12.89 -20.46
C ARG A 200 -9.52 14.04 -21.36
N ALA A 201 -9.86 15.19 -20.77
CA ALA A 201 -10.28 16.37 -21.52
C ALA A 201 -9.17 16.89 -22.45
N ALA A 202 -7.91 16.84 -22.03
CA ALA A 202 -6.76 17.23 -22.85
C ALA A 202 -6.63 16.41 -24.14
N ARG A 203 -7.13 15.17 -24.15
CA ARG A 203 -7.11 14.28 -25.33
C ARG A 203 -8.35 14.41 -26.21
N ARG A 204 -9.29 15.31 -25.91
CA ARG A 204 -10.56 15.42 -26.63
C ARG A 204 -10.37 15.58 -28.13
N THR A 205 -9.59 16.56 -28.57
CA THR A 205 -9.37 16.83 -29.99
C THR A 205 -8.64 15.68 -30.70
N GLU A 206 -7.72 15.00 -30.03
CA GLU A 206 -7.05 13.79 -30.56
C GLU A 206 -8.07 12.67 -30.79
N LEU A 207 -8.94 12.43 -29.81
CA LEU A 207 -9.93 11.34 -29.83
C LEU A 207 -11.10 11.61 -30.78
N GLU A 208 -11.54 12.86 -30.92
CA GLU A 208 -12.53 13.29 -31.91
C GLU A 208 -12.07 12.99 -33.36
N ASN A 209 -10.76 13.00 -33.60
CA ASN A 209 -10.16 12.66 -34.89
C ASN A 209 -9.70 11.20 -34.99
N SER A 210 -9.87 10.40 -33.95
CA SER A 210 -9.42 9.00 -33.89
C SER A 210 -10.47 8.04 -34.42
N VAL A 211 -10.04 7.07 -35.24
CA VAL A 211 -10.88 6.01 -35.82
C VAL A 211 -10.35 4.66 -35.38
N LEU A 212 -11.24 3.80 -34.89
CA LEU A 212 -10.97 2.39 -34.60
C LEU A 212 -11.18 1.58 -35.87
N HIS A 213 -10.14 0.82 -36.25
CA HIS A 213 -10.17 -0.09 -37.39
C HIS A 213 -10.36 -1.52 -36.89
N GLU A 214 -11.58 -2.06 -37.02
CA GLU A 214 -11.83 -3.47 -36.75
C GLU A 214 -11.59 -4.29 -38.02
N VAL A 215 -10.69 -5.28 -37.93
CA VAL A 215 -10.40 -6.21 -39.02
C VAL A 215 -10.93 -7.59 -38.63
N GLY A 216 -11.95 -8.05 -39.34
CA GLY A 216 -12.57 -9.36 -39.11
C GLY A 216 -12.79 -10.17 -40.38
N PRO A 217 -13.25 -11.42 -40.26
CA PRO A 217 -13.54 -12.30 -41.39
C PRO A 217 -14.61 -11.73 -42.36
N ALA A 218 -15.44 -10.79 -41.88
CA ALA A 218 -16.47 -10.11 -42.65
C ALA A 218 -16.01 -8.79 -43.32
N GLY A 219 -14.72 -8.42 -43.20
CA GLY A 219 -14.14 -7.20 -43.76
C GLY A 219 -13.62 -6.21 -42.70
N THR A 220 -13.27 -5.01 -43.16
CA THR A 220 -12.81 -3.89 -42.31
C THR A 220 -13.98 -2.97 -41.98
N ARG A 221 -14.13 -2.62 -40.70
CA ARG A 221 -15.09 -1.63 -40.23
C ARG A 221 -14.37 -0.50 -39.49
N ASP A 222 -14.64 0.72 -39.93
CA ASP A 222 -14.14 1.93 -39.30
C ASP A 222 -15.23 2.53 -38.41
N THR A 223 -14.90 2.77 -37.13
CA THR A 223 -15.81 3.41 -36.16
C THR A 223 -15.08 4.54 -35.47
N ALA A 224 -15.69 5.73 -35.36
CA ALA A 224 -15.07 6.83 -34.61
C ALA A 224 -14.89 6.42 -33.13
N PHE A 225 -13.77 6.80 -32.52
CA PHE A 225 -13.42 6.35 -31.18
C PHE A 225 -14.49 6.70 -30.13
N LEU A 226 -15.02 7.92 -30.19
CA LEU A 226 -16.05 8.39 -29.25
C LEU A 226 -17.43 7.79 -29.51
N ASP A 227 -17.72 7.32 -30.73
CA ASP A 227 -18.95 6.56 -31.00
C ASP A 227 -18.88 5.17 -30.38
N ALA A 228 -17.70 4.55 -30.39
CA ALA A 228 -17.46 3.27 -29.73
C ALA A 228 -17.35 3.40 -28.19
N ASN A 229 -17.02 4.60 -27.69
CA ASN A 229 -16.79 4.87 -26.26
C ASN A 229 -17.54 6.14 -25.82
N PRO A 230 -18.88 6.15 -25.84
CA PRO A 230 -19.66 7.37 -25.57
C PRO A 230 -19.40 7.93 -24.17
N ASP A 231 -19.15 7.06 -23.20
CA ASP A 231 -18.96 7.42 -21.79
C ASP A 231 -17.48 7.71 -21.45
N TRP A 232 -16.61 7.93 -22.45
CA TRP A 232 -15.17 8.14 -22.23
C TRP A 232 -14.89 9.28 -21.25
N PHE A 233 -15.68 10.36 -21.28
CA PHE A 233 -15.50 11.53 -20.41
C PHE A 233 -16.21 11.41 -19.06
N ASP A 234 -17.16 10.49 -18.92
CA ASP A 234 -17.90 10.20 -17.67
C ASP A 234 -17.19 9.12 -16.83
N PHE A 235 -15.90 8.93 -17.09
CA PHE A 235 -15.08 7.96 -16.38
C PHE A 235 -14.93 8.34 -14.90
N VAL A 236 -15.31 7.41 -14.03
CA VAL A 236 -15.10 7.50 -12.59
C VAL A 236 -13.83 6.73 -12.24
N PRO A 237 -12.82 7.38 -11.63
CA PRO A 237 -11.61 6.68 -11.18
C PRO A 237 -11.97 5.53 -10.24
N ARG A 238 -11.19 4.46 -10.31
CA ARG A 238 -11.36 3.25 -9.50
C ARG A 238 -11.32 3.57 -7.99
N GLU A 239 -10.51 4.53 -7.59
CA GLU A 239 -10.39 4.98 -6.20
C GLU A 239 -11.71 5.58 -5.71
N ASN A 240 -12.33 6.47 -6.50
CA ASN A 240 -13.64 7.03 -6.18
C ASN A 240 -14.74 5.96 -6.19
N ARG A 241 -14.66 5.02 -7.14
CA ARG A 241 -15.61 3.92 -7.24
C ARG A 241 -15.55 3.00 -6.04
N PHE A 242 -14.37 2.66 -5.54
CA PHE A 242 -14.19 1.81 -4.35
C PHE A 242 -14.98 2.35 -3.15
N PHE A 243 -14.89 3.66 -2.91
CA PHE A 243 -15.63 4.33 -1.83
C PHE A 243 -17.13 4.43 -2.10
N ALA A 244 -17.54 4.64 -3.36
CA ALA A 244 -18.95 4.65 -3.72
C ALA A 244 -19.59 3.26 -3.58
N ASP A 245 -18.87 2.20 -3.95
CA ASP A 245 -19.32 0.81 -3.80
C ASP A 245 -19.38 0.41 -2.31
N TRP A 246 -18.47 0.92 -1.47
CA TRP A 246 -18.57 0.82 0.00
C TRP A 246 -19.84 1.48 0.53
N GLU A 247 -20.11 2.72 0.14
CA GLU A 247 -21.30 3.46 0.59
C GLU A 247 -22.60 2.80 0.12
N ARG A 248 -22.59 2.18 -1.07
CA ARG A 248 -23.77 1.55 -1.68
C ARG A 248 -24.06 0.15 -1.16
N SER A 249 -23.07 -0.58 -0.64
CA SER A 249 -23.20 -1.95 -0.12
C SER A 249 -23.58 -2.01 1.36
N SER A 250 -23.74 -3.21 1.89
CA SER A 250 -23.92 -3.50 3.31
C SER A 250 -22.73 -3.09 4.18
N ALA A 251 -21.53 -2.97 3.60
CA ALA A 251 -20.33 -2.47 4.26
C ALA A 251 -20.47 -1.01 4.77
N CYS A 252 -21.40 -0.22 4.22
CA CYS A 252 -21.62 1.17 4.63
C CYS A 252 -21.95 1.36 6.13
N ALA A 253 -22.39 0.30 6.82
CA ALA A 253 -22.62 0.32 8.26
C ALA A 253 -21.31 0.39 9.09
N HIS A 254 -20.16 0.18 8.44
CA HIS A 254 -18.84 0.17 9.05
C HIS A 254 -17.98 1.31 8.50
N ARG A 255 -17.10 1.84 9.35
CA ARG A 255 -16.10 2.82 8.91
C ARG A 255 -15.04 2.09 8.11
N ILE A 256 -14.78 2.57 6.90
CA ILE A 256 -13.87 1.89 5.97
C ILE A 256 -12.46 1.71 6.55
N PHE A 257 -11.98 2.70 7.30
CA PHE A 257 -10.66 2.68 7.92
C PHE A 257 -10.54 1.77 9.15
N ASP A 258 -11.65 1.21 9.66
CA ASP A 258 -11.58 0.15 10.67
C ASP A 258 -11.19 -1.20 10.04
N HIS A 259 -11.25 -1.31 8.71
CA HIS A 259 -11.05 -2.57 7.99
C HIS A 259 -10.01 -2.48 6.85
N TRP A 260 -9.80 -1.31 6.23
CA TRP A 260 -8.85 -1.09 5.14
C TRP A 260 -7.93 0.11 5.40
N ALA A 261 -6.64 -0.08 5.15
CA ALA A 261 -5.67 0.98 4.88
C ALA A 261 -5.50 1.18 3.37
N PHE A 262 -4.94 2.32 2.98
CA PHE A 262 -4.71 2.67 1.57
C PHE A 262 -3.26 3.06 1.34
N ASP A 263 -2.50 2.25 0.60
CA ASP A 263 -1.13 2.63 0.23
C ASP A 263 -1.18 3.66 -0.91
N ILE A 264 -1.00 4.93 -0.56
CA ILE A 264 -1.18 6.06 -1.48
C ILE A 264 0.06 6.25 -2.35
N HIS A 265 -0.16 6.41 -3.64
CA HIS A 265 0.87 6.86 -4.58
C HIS A 265 0.41 8.08 -5.38
N ASP A 266 1.36 8.99 -5.60
CA ASP A 266 1.19 10.23 -6.34
C ASP A 266 2.48 10.39 -7.16
N LEU A 267 2.49 9.74 -8.32
CA LEU A 267 3.68 9.57 -9.15
C LEU A 267 3.57 10.44 -10.38
N GLU A 268 4.66 11.11 -10.72
CA GLU A 268 4.79 11.83 -11.98
C GLU A 268 5.78 11.06 -12.87
N HIS A 269 5.31 10.59 -14.03
CA HIS A 269 6.10 9.86 -15.00
C HIS A 269 5.72 10.29 -16.42
N ARG A 270 6.70 10.67 -17.24
CA ARG A 270 6.52 11.05 -18.66
C ARG A 270 5.40 12.08 -18.86
N ASP A 271 5.44 13.17 -18.09
CA ASP A 271 4.44 14.26 -18.11
C ASP A 271 3.00 13.82 -17.77
N ARG A 272 2.83 12.62 -17.21
CA ARG A 272 1.57 12.15 -16.66
C ARG A 272 1.70 11.96 -15.17
N ARG A 273 0.71 12.48 -14.46
CA ARG A 273 0.59 12.31 -13.01
C ARG A 273 -0.43 11.23 -12.72
N GLU A 274 0.00 10.13 -12.14
CA GLU A 274 -0.86 9.05 -11.69
C GLU A 274 -1.05 9.16 -10.18
N ILE A 275 -2.30 9.37 -9.78
CA ILE A 275 -2.71 9.40 -8.37
C ILE A 275 -3.62 8.20 -8.13
N GLY A 276 -3.27 7.37 -7.16
CA GLY A 276 -4.04 6.20 -6.82
C GLY A 276 -3.69 5.62 -5.47
N PHE A 277 -4.29 4.48 -5.16
CA PHE A 277 -3.89 3.69 -4.00
C PHE A 277 -4.03 2.20 -4.24
N ILE A 278 -3.31 1.43 -3.42
CA ILE A 278 -3.55 0.01 -3.26
C ILE A 278 -4.31 -0.21 -1.94
N PRO A 279 -5.54 -0.76 -1.97
CA PRO A 279 -6.27 -1.08 -0.75
C PRO A 279 -5.59 -2.25 -0.02
N ARG A 280 -5.43 -2.11 1.30
CA ARG A 280 -4.77 -3.08 2.18
C ARG A 280 -5.72 -3.47 3.30
N PRO A 281 -6.25 -4.71 3.34
CA PRO A 281 -7.09 -5.12 4.45
C PRO A 281 -6.26 -5.16 5.74
N LEU A 282 -6.81 -4.62 6.83
CA LEU A 282 -6.17 -4.60 8.15
C LEU A 282 -6.20 -5.98 8.82
N LYS A 283 -7.17 -6.81 8.42
CA LYS A 283 -7.25 -8.23 8.78
C LYS A 283 -7.12 -9.06 7.52
N MET A 284 -6.05 -9.86 7.43
CA MET A 284 -5.83 -10.76 6.30
C MET A 284 -6.69 -12.02 6.47
N PRO A 285 -7.35 -12.49 5.40
CA PRO A 285 -7.97 -13.82 5.40
C PRO A 285 -6.93 -14.92 5.62
N ALA A 286 -7.31 -16.01 6.27
CA ALA A 286 -6.46 -17.18 6.51
C ALA A 286 -6.03 -17.89 5.21
N GLY A 287 -6.80 -17.73 4.14
CA GLY A 287 -6.52 -18.35 2.84
C GLY A 287 -7.14 -17.58 1.69
N LYS A 288 -6.66 -17.90 0.48
CA LYS A 288 -7.21 -17.37 -0.77
C LYS A 288 -8.43 -18.19 -1.21
N LEU A 289 -9.43 -17.50 -1.73
CA LEU A 289 -10.58 -18.10 -2.40
C LEU A 289 -10.33 -18.08 -3.91
N ALA A 290 -9.86 -19.20 -4.44
CA ALA A 290 -9.69 -19.44 -5.87
C ALA A 290 -10.94 -20.10 -6.47
N MET A 291 -11.14 -19.92 -7.78
CA MET A 291 -12.11 -20.73 -8.51
C MET A 291 -11.60 -22.17 -8.60
N GLU A 292 -12.40 -23.11 -8.08
CA GLU A 292 -12.12 -24.55 -8.18
C GLU A 292 -12.94 -25.15 -9.32
N GLU A 293 -12.39 -26.14 -10.03
CA GLU A 293 -13.14 -26.89 -11.04
C GLU A 293 -14.39 -27.53 -10.41
N ASP A 294 -15.53 -27.42 -11.09
CA ASP A 294 -16.84 -27.95 -10.69
C ASP A 294 -17.40 -27.45 -9.35
N ILE A 295 -16.87 -26.36 -8.78
CA ILE A 295 -17.45 -25.78 -7.57
C ILE A 295 -18.84 -25.20 -7.86
N SER A 296 -19.84 -25.65 -7.09
CA SER A 296 -21.19 -25.11 -7.23
C SER A 296 -21.27 -23.67 -6.70
N VAL A 297 -22.10 -22.83 -7.32
CA VAL A 297 -22.32 -21.44 -6.88
C VAL A 297 -22.82 -21.35 -5.44
N HIS A 298 -23.58 -22.33 -4.94
CA HIS A 298 -24.03 -22.38 -3.54
C HIS A 298 -22.86 -22.60 -2.58
N ARG A 299 -21.89 -23.43 -2.96
CA ARG A 299 -20.66 -23.60 -2.17
C ARG A 299 -19.79 -22.35 -2.20
N LEU A 300 -19.79 -21.60 -3.30
CA LEU A 300 -19.16 -20.28 -3.34
C LEU A 300 -19.82 -19.31 -2.35
N MET A 301 -21.16 -19.30 -2.27
CA MET A 301 -21.89 -18.49 -1.28
C MET A 301 -21.45 -18.80 0.16
N GLU A 302 -21.37 -20.07 0.54
CA GLU A 302 -20.90 -20.47 1.87
C GLU A 302 -19.46 -19.98 2.15
N ARG A 303 -18.58 -20.02 1.14
CA ARG A 303 -17.18 -19.60 1.29
C ARG A 303 -17.04 -18.08 1.41
N ILE A 304 -17.82 -17.30 0.67
CA ILE A 304 -17.78 -15.83 0.80
C ILE A 304 -18.35 -15.38 2.14
N GLU A 305 -19.39 -16.04 2.65
CA GLU A 305 -19.95 -15.77 3.98
C GLU A 305 -18.95 -16.10 5.09
N ALA A 306 -18.19 -17.20 4.94
CA ALA A 306 -17.12 -17.53 5.87
C ALA A 306 -16.01 -16.46 5.90
N ILE A 307 -15.64 -15.91 4.73
CA ILE A 307 -14.68 -14.80 4.64
C ILE A 307 -15.24 -13.54 5.32
N ASP A 308 -16.49 -13.18 5.05
CA ASP A 308 -17.12 -12.01 5.67
C ASP A 308 -17.16 -12.13 7.20
N ALA A 309 -17.50 -13.31 7.71
CA ALA A 309 -17.49 -13.61 9.14
C ALA A 309 -16.08 -13.55 9.74
N GLU A 310 -15.09 -14.06 9.00
CA GLU A 310 -13.68 -13.98 9.40
C GLU A 310 -13.23 -12.52 9.48
N ILE A 311 -13.51 -11.71 8.47
CA ILE A 311 -13.10 -10.30 8.42
C ILE A 311 -13.91 -9.44 9.41
N GLY A 312 -15.11 -9.88 9.78
CA GLY A 312 -16.02 -9.14 10.63
C GLY A 312 -16.69 -7.96 9.92
N LEU A 313 -16.86 -8.08 8.59
CA LEU A 313 -17.49 -7.08 7.75
C LEU A 313 -18.38 -7.78 6.70
N PRO A 314 -19.66 -7.41 6.57
CA PRO A 314 -20.48 -7.93 5.49
C PRO A 314 -19.97 -7.45 4.13
N PHE A 315 -19.98 -8.33 3.14
CA PHE A 315 -19.52 -8.05 1.78
C PHE A 315 -18.01 -7.73 1.68
N ALA A 316 -17.22 -8.15 2.68
CA ALA A 316 -15.77 -8.01 2.68
C ALA A 316 -15.11 -8.75 1.52
N TRP A 317 -15.61 -9.94 1.18
CA TRP A 317 -15.10 -10.76 0.08
C TRP A 317 -15.05 -9.97 -1.24
N PHE A 318 -16.01 -9.07 -1.48
CA PHE A 318 -16.05 -8.23 -2.67
C PHE A 318 -14.88 -7.25 -2.70
N PHE A 319 -14.61 -6.53 -1.61
CA PHE A 319 -13.48 -5.60 -1.53
C PHE A 319 -12.12 -6.30 -1.52
N LEU A 320 -12.07 -7.54 -1.03
CA LEU A 320 -10.91 -8.43 -1.17
C LEU A 320 -10.71 -8.89 -2.62
N MET A 321 -11.81 -9.10 -3.35
CA MET A 321 -11.82 -9.48 -4.76
C MET A 321 -11.42 -8.33 -5.69
N THR A 322 -11.72 -7.06 -5.34
CA THR A 322 -11.44 -5.95 -6.26
C THR A 322 -9.98 -5.86 -6.69
N HIS A 323 -9.03 -6.28 -5.84
CA HIS A 323 -7.60 -6.34 -6.16
C HIS A 323 -7.11 -7.77 -6.55
N GLY A 324 -7.99 -8.77 -6.58
CA GLY A 324 -7.72 -10.13 -7.09
C GLY A 324 -6.74 -11.00 -6.28
N HIS A 325 -6.18 -10.49 -5.16
CA HIS A 325 -5.17 -11.22 -4.41
C HIS A 325 -5.76 -12.30 -3.49
N TRP A 326 -6.88 -12.00 -2.83
CA TRP A 326 -7.47 -12.85 -1.80
C TRP A 326 -8.70 -13.60 -2.26
N VAL A 327 -9.47 -12.99 -3.17
CA VAL A 327 -10.61 -13.62 -3.82
C VAL A 327 -10.41 -13.44 -5.32
N ASP A 328 -10.47 -14.54 -6.06
CA ASP A 328 -10.35 -14.56 -7.51
C ASP A 328 -11.55 -13.84 -8.17
N PRO A 329 -11.33 -12.92 -9.13
CA PRO A 329 -12.42 -12.30 -9.89
C PRO A 329 -13.41 -13.31 -10.49
N ASP A 330 -12.96 -14.49 -10.90
CA ASP A 330 -13.83 -15.51 -11.47
C ASP A 330 -14.93 -15.95 -10.49
N VAL A 331 -14.64 -15.91 -9.17
CA VAL A 331 -15.64 -16.18 -8.11
C VAL A 331 -16.77 -15.15 -8.17
N GLY A 332 -16.42 -13.87 -8.31
CA GLY A 332 -17.40 -12.80 -8.47
C GLY A 332 -18.24 -12.96 -9.73
N ASP A 333 -17.63 -13.38 -10.84
CA ASP A 333 -18.35 -13.64 -12.09
C ASP A 333 -19.35 -14.79 -11.96
N ALA A 334 -18.94 -15.90 -11.34
CA ALA A 334 -19.82 -17.03 -11.11
C ALA A 334 -21.02 -16.67 -10.20
N ILE A 335 -20.79 -15.87 -9.16
CA ILE A 335 -21.86 -15.40 -8.27
C ILE A 335 -22.76 -14.40 -9.01
N ALA A 336 -22.20 -13.45 -9.77
CA ALA A 336 -22.97 -12.50 -10.57
C ALA A 336 -23.88 -13.23 -11.58
N GLU A 337 -23.38 -14.26 -12.25
CA GLU A 337 -24.18 -15.09 -13.15
C GLU A 337 -25.24 -15.90 -12.40
N GLY A 338 -24.88 -16.43 -11.22
CA GLY A 338 -25.85 -17.07 -10.32
C GLY A 338 -26.99 -16.14 -9.90
N LEU A 339 -26.71 -14.85 -9.66
CA LEU A 339 -27.73 -13.83 -9.36
C LEU A 339 -28.61 -13.55 -10.58
N ARG A 340 -28.02 -13.35 -11.77
CA ARG A 340 -28.78 -13.12 -13.01
C ARG A 340 -29.74 -14.28 -13.32
N GLN A 341 -29.33 -15.51 -13.02
CA GLN A 341 -30.12 -16.72 -13.20
C GLN A 341 -31.07 -17.02 -12.02
N GLY A 342 -31.04 -16.23 -10.94
CA GLY A 342 -31.86 -16.46 -9.75
C GLY A 342 -31.50 -17.72 -8.95
N ARG A 343 -30.29 -18.27 -9.14
CA ARG A 343 -29.80 -19.46 -8.43
C ARG A 343 -29.34 -19.15 -7.00
N VAL A 344 -28.84 -17.94 -6.76
CA VAL A 344 -28.40 -17.47 -5.44
C VAL A 344 -28.99 -16.09 -5.14
N ARG A 345 -28.85 -15.63 -3.89
CA ARG A 345 -29.29 -14.31 -3.45
C ARG A 345 -28.22 -13.66 -2.58
N LEU A 346 -28.10 -12.35 -2.72
CA LEU A 346 -27.39 -11.45 -1.80
C LEU A 346 -28.38 -10.38 -1.34
N PRO A 347 -28.07 -9.62 -0.27
CA PRO A 347 -28.79 -8.38 0.00
C PRO A 347 -28.87 -7.51 -1.26
N ASP A 348 -30.03 -6.89 -1.53
CA ASP A 348 -30.28 -6.19 -2.81
C ASP A 348 -29.20 -5.14 -3.14
N ARG A 349 -28.69 -4.46 -2.11
CA ARG A 349 -27.62 -3.47 -2.22
C ARG A 349 -26.29 -4.08 -2.69
N ASP A 350 -25.96 -5.25 -2.18
CA ASP A 350 -24.72 -5.98 -2.49
C ASP A 350 -24.81 -6.62 -3.89
N ALA A 351 -25.96 -7.19 -4.22
CA ALA A 351 -26.25 -7.70 -5.56
C ALA A 351 -26.10 -6.58 -6.61
N ALA A 352 -26.62 -5.38 -6.33
CA ALA A 352 -26.51 -4.24 -7.24
C ALA A 352 -25.06 -3.78 -7.45
N VAL A 353 -24.22 -3.82 -6.41
CA VAL A 353 -22.79 -3.50 -6.51
C VAL A 353 -22.03 -4.56 -7.31
N LEU A 354 -22.26 -5.86 -7.00
CA LEU A 354 -21.60 -6.96 -7.70
C LEU A 354 -21.97 -7.01 -9.19
N LEU A 355 -23.23 -6.81 -9.54
CA LEU A 355 -23.68 -6.80 -10.93
C LEU A 355 -23.08 -5.61 -11.70
N ALA A 356 -23.07 -4.41 -11.09
CA ALA A 356 -22.41 -3.25 -11.69
C ALA A 356 -20.89 -3.47 -11.87
N TRP A 357 -20.26 -4.22 -10.98
CA TRP A 357 -18.88 -4.67 -11.13
C TRP A 357 -18.70 -5.68 -12.27
N ALA A 358 -19.60 -6.64 -12.42
CA ALA A 358 -19.55 -7.62 -13.50
C ALA A 358 -19.68 -6.93 -14.88
N ASP A 359 -20.53 -5.91 -14.98
CA ASP A 359 -20.72 -5.13 -16.21
C ASP A 359 -19.52 -4.21 -16.53
N LYS A 360 -18.86 -3.69 -15.50
CA LYS A 360 -17.68 -2.83 -15.63
C LYS A 360 -16.67 -3.19 -14.55
N LYS A 361 -15.62 -3.93 -14.89
CA LYS A 361 -14.60 -4.39 -13.91
C LYS A 361 -13.75 -3.23 -13.38
N TYR A 362 -13.09 -3.47 -12.24
CA TYR A 362 -11.95 -2.63 -11.84
C TYR A 362 -10.78 -2.90 -12.79
N LEU A 363 -10.04 -1.87 -13.19
CA LEU A 363 -8.80 -1.97 -13.96
C LEU A 363 -7.65 -1.68 -12.98
N PHE A 364 -7.12 -2.72 -12.32
CA PHE A 364 -5.94 -2.63 -11.45
C PHE A 364 -4.68 -3.02 -12.21
#